data_AF-A0A9E3VPY3-F1
#
_entry.id   AF-A0A9E3VPY3-F1
#
_cell.length_a   1.000
_cell.length_b   1.000
_cell.length_c   1.000
_cell.angle_alpha   90.00
_cell.angle_beta   90.00
_cell.angle_gamma   90.00
#
_symmetry.space_group_name_H-M   'P 1'
#
loop_
_entity.id
_entity.type
_entity.pdbx_description
1 polymer ?
#
loop_
_entity_poly.entity_id
_entity_poly.type
_entity_poly.pdbx_seq_one_letter_code
_entity_poly.pdbx_strand_id
1 'polypeptide(L)'
;MAEPKFEKDLERLEEIVSALEEGELPLDEALKRFEEGIKLAKRCEKALSEAEKKIEILTKNADGKLEAQPFGEDEEDNAEESSKGKAASSKKNADSDSEEGELLF
;
A
#
# COMPACT_ATOMS: atom_id res chain seq x y z
N MET A 1 13.44 -23.98 -11.62
CA MET A 1 12.31 -23.08 -11.94
C MET A 1 12.60 -21.74 -11.29
N ALA A 2 12.01 -20.62 -11.70
CA ALA A 2 12.24 -19.35 -10.99
C ALA A 2 11.29 -19.30 -9.78
N GLU A 3 11.80 -19.50 -8.55
CA GLU A 3 10.95 -19.28 -7.37
C GLU A 3 10.47 -17.82 -7.32
N PRO A 4 9.23 -17.56 -6.93
CA PRO A 4 8.70 -16.20 -6.82
C PRO A 4 9.52 -15.40 -5.80
N LYS A 5 9.64 -14.10 -6.06
CA LYS A 5 10.47 -13.18 -5.25
C LYS A 5 10.11 -13.19 -3.76
N PHE A 6 8.85 -13.42 -3.42
CA PHE A 6 8.37 -13.56 -2.05
C PHE A 6 8.97 -14.77 -1.33
N GLU A 7 8.95 -15.96 -1.94
CA GLU A 7 9.49 -17.19 -1.33
C GLU A 7 11.00 -17.04 -1.07
N LYS A 8 11.74 -16.43 -2.02
CA LYS A 8 13.17 -16.12 -1.84
C LYS A 8 13.44 -15.10 -0.74
N ASP A 9 12.63 -14.05 -0.65
CA ASP A 9 12.76 -13.04 0.40
C ASP A 9 12.39 -13.61 1.79
N LEU A 10 11.49 -14.61 1.85
CA LEU A 10 11.11 -15.32 3.06
C LEU A 10 12.19 -16.33 3.50
N GLU A 11 12.64 -17.22 2.61
CA GLU A 11 13.73 -18.18 2.87
C GLU A 11 14.98 -17.47 3.38
N ARG A 12 15.35 -16.35 2.74
CA ARG A 12 16.49 -15.54 3.17
C ARG A 12 16.28 -14.87 4.54
N LEU A 13 15.05 -14.52 4.90
CA LEU A 13 14.73 -13.99 6.22
C LEU A 13 14.85 -15.07 7.30
N GLU A 14 14.42 -16.30 7.01
CA GLU A 14 14.56 -17.46 7.90
C GLU A 14 16.04 -17.80 8.16
N GLU A 15 16.89 -17.82 7.12
CA GLU A 15 18.35 -17.97 7.27
C GLU A 15 18.97 -16.92 8.22
N ILE A 16 18.52 -15.66 8.11
CA ILE A 16 19.00 -14.54 8.92
C ILE A 16 18.57 -14.70 10.38
N VAL A 17 17.33 -15.13 10.62
CA VAL A 17 16.83 -15.38 11.97
C VAL A 17 17.60 -16.52 12.63
N SER A 18 17.79 -17.66 11.95
CA SER A 18 18.59 -18.79 12.46
C SER A 18 20.00 -18.34 12.86
N ALA A 19 20.71 -17.65 11.97
CA ALA A 19 22.07 -17.17 12.24
C ALA A 19 22.16 -16.14 13.39
N LEU A 20 21.09 -15.38 13.64
CA LEU A 20 21.03 -14.45 14.78
C LEU A 20 20.67 -15.18 16.09
N GLU A 21 19.84 -16.22 16.05
CA GLU A 21 19.49 -17.06 17.20
C GLU A 21 20.64 -17.97 17.65
N GLU A 22 21.48 -18.44 16.72
CA GLU A 22 22.71 -19.19 17.00
C GLU A 22 23.72 -18.37 17.83
N GLY A 23 23.73 -17.04 17.68
CA GLY A 23 24.52 -16.14 18.52
C GLY A 23 26.04 -16.17 18.32
N GLU A 24 26.55 -16.94 17.35
CA GLU A 24 27.99 -17.04 17.05
C GLU A 24 28.55 -15.84 16.23
N LEU A 25 27.67 -14.97 15.73
CA LEU A 25 28.04 -13.81 14.91
C LEU A 25 28.70 -12.69 15.74
N PRO A 26 29.79 -12.05 15.25
CA PRO A 26 30.30 -10.82 15.86
C PRO A 26 29.29 -9.68 15.69
N LEU A 27 29.29 -8.72 16.63
CA LEU A 27 28.29 -7.65 16.73
C LEU A 27 28.06 -6.89 15.42
N ASP A 28 29.13 -6.53 14.70
CA ASP A 28 29.05 -5.80 13.42
C ASP A 28 28.38 -6.61 12.30
N GLU A 29 28.47 -7.94 12.35
CA GLU A 29 27.78 -8.82 11.40
C GLU A 29 26.33 -9.06 11.83
N ALA A 30 26.08 -9.27 13.13
CA ALA A 30 24.73 -9.37 13.67
C ALA A 30 23.89 -8.13 13.34
N LEU A 31 24.45 -6.92 13.46
CA LEU A 31 23.79 -5.67 13.07
C LEU A 31 23.46 -5.62 11.56
N LYS A 32 24.40 -6.01 10.69
CA LYS A 32 24.17 -6.06 9.23
C LYS A 32 23.09 -7.07 8.86
N ARG A 33 23.10 -8.25 9.48
CA ARG A 33 22.09 -9.30 9.29
C ARG A 33 20.71 -8.84 9.77
N PHE A 34 20.65 -8.17 10.93
CA PHE A 34 19.42 -7.57 11.44
C PHE A 34 18.85 -6.51 10.48
N GLU A 35 19.68 -5.59 9.97
CA GLU A 35 19.26 -4.62 8.95
C GLU A 35 18.75 -5.28 7.65
N GLU A 36 19.41 -6.34 7.19
CA GLU A 36 18.99 -7.14 6.05
C GLU A 36 17.62 -7.77 6.30
N GLY A 37 17.43 -8.41 7.47
CA GLY A 37 16.17 -9.00 7.92
C GLY A 37 15.01 -7.99 7.97
N ILE A 38 15.23 -6.80 8.53
CA ILE A 38 14.22 -5.73 8.55
C ILE A 38 13.83 -5.28 7.13
N LYS A 39 14.78 -5.24 6.19
CA LYS A 39 14.50 -4.91 4.77
C LYS A 39 13.69 -6.02 4.10
N LEU A 40 14.02 -7.30 4.36
CA LEU A 40 13.30 -8.46 3.84
C LEU A 40 11.87 -8.53 4.37
N ALA A 41 11.67 -8.40 5.69
CA ALA A 41 10.36 -8.44 6.32
C ALA A 41 9.39 -7.40 5.71
N LYS A 42 9.86 -6.17 5.47
CA LYS A 42 9.10 -5.10 4.79
C LYS A 42 8.75 -5.45 3.33
N ARG A 43 9.61 -6.18 2.61
CA ARG A 43 9.30 -6.65 1.24
C ARG A 43 8.22 -7.72 1.27
N CYS A 44 8.29 -8.66 2.22
CA CYS A 44 7.27 -9.69 2.42
C CYS A 44 5.91 -9.08 2.79
N GLU A 45 5.89 -8.13 3.73
CA GLU A 45 4.69 -7.37 4.12
C GLU A 45 4.05 -6.65 2.91
N LYS A 46 4.85 -5.91 2.12
CA LYS A 46 4.36 -5.23 0.91
C LYS A 46 3.77 -6.22 -0.10
N ALA A 47 4.44 -7.35 -0.35
CA ALA A 47 3.97 -8.37 -1.28
C ALA A 47 2.63 -9.00 -0.84
N LEU A 48 2.46 -9.25 0.47
CA LEU A 48 1.21 -9.75 1.04
C LEU A 48 0.08 -8.71 0.92
N SER A 49 0.34 -7.44 1.25
CA SER A 49 -0.65 -6.36 1.09
C SER A 49 -1.08 -6.15 -0.38
N GLU A 50 -0.16 -6.27 -1.32
CA GLU A 50 -0.48 -6.23 -2.76
C GLU A 50 -1.33 -7.43 -3.20
N ALA A 51 -1.11 -8.61 -2.64
CA ALA A 51 -1.91 -9.81 -2.91
C ALA A 51 -3.33 -9.68 -2.33
N GLU A 52 -3.45 -9.20 -1.09
CA GLU A 52 -4.73 -8.95 -0.41
C GLU A 52 -5.59 -7.94 -1.19
N LYS A 53 -5.02 -6.80 -1.59
CA LYS A 53 -5.72 -5.80 -2.43
C LYS A 53 -6.22 -6.38 -3.76
N LYS A 54 -5.43 -7.25 -4.41
CA LYS A 54 -5.84 -7.93 -5.66
C LYS A 54 -7.02 -8.87 -5.41
N ILE A 55 -7.01 -9.62 -4.30
CA ILE A 55 -8.13 -10.50 -3.91
C ILE A 55 -9.38 -9.67 -3.60
N GLU A 56 -9.25 -8.57 -2.87
CA GLU A 56 -10.38 -7.67 -2.55
C GLU A 56 -11.03 -7.10 -3.82
N ILE A 57 -10.24 -6.60 -4.78
CA ILE A 57 -10.73 -6.09 -6.07
C ILE A 57 -11.43 -7.19 -6.87
N LEU A 58 -10.82 -8.39 -6.96
CA LEU A 58 -11.42 -9.53 -7.68
C LEU A 58 -12.74 -9.98 -7.05
N THR A 59 -12.85 -9.93 -5.73
CA THR A 59 -14.07 -10.31 -4.99
C THR A 59 -15.19 -9.29 -5.22
N LYS A 60 -14.90 -7.98 -5.07
CA LYS A 60 -15.87 -6.90 -5.37
C LYS A 60 -16.39 -6.95 -6.81
N ASN A 61 -15.54 -7.33 -7.76
CA ASN A 61 -15.92 -7.54 -9.16
C ASN A 61 -16.81 -8.79 -9.35
N ALA A 62 -16.57 -9.87 -8.60
CA ALA A 62 -17.36 -11.11 -8.67
C ALA A 62 -18.78 -10.92 -8.10
N ASP A 63 -18.94 -10.10 -7.04
CA ASP A 63 -20.24 -9.71 -6.48
C ASP A 63 -20.99 -8.66 -7.32
N GLY A 64 -20.47 -8.32 -8.51
CA GLY A 64 -21.19 -7.56 -9.53
C GLY A 64 -21.29 -6.04 -9.29
N LYS A 65 -20.56 -5.48 -8.31
CA LYS A 65 -20.60 -4.05 -7.99
C LYS A 65 -19.33 -3.33 -8.45
N LEU A 66 -19.43 -2.67 -9.60
CA LEU A 66 -18.33 -1.88 -10.17
C LEU A 66 -18.15 -0.55 -9.42
N GLU A 67 -16.97 -0.32 -8.86
CA GLU A 67 -16.56 1.00 -8.36
C GLU A 67 -15.26 1.41 -9.06
N ALA A 68 -15.28 2.56 -9.74
CA ALA A 68 -14.12 3.09 -10.44
C ALA A 68 -13.14 3.70 -9.42
N GLN A 69 -12.03 3.04 -9.16
CA GLN A 69 -10.93 3.65 -8.42
C GLN A 69 -10.11 4.54 -9.37
N PRO A 70 -9.87 5.82 -9.02
CA PRO A 70 -8.86 6.60 -9.73
C PRO A 70 -7.50 5.96 -9.49
N PHE A 71 -6.70 5.81 -10.55
CA PHE A 71 -5.28 5.51 -10.39
C PHE A 71 -4.63 6.72 -9.73
N GLY A 72 -4.28 6.59 -8.45
CA GLY A 72 -3.39 7.55 -7.80
C GLY A 72 -2.04 7.47 -8.50
N GLU A 73 -1.60 8.60 -9.04
CA GLU A 73 -0.26 8.74 -9.61
C GLU A 73 0.77 8.47 -8.51
N ASP A 74 1.82 7.70 -8.83
CA ASP A 74 2.93 7.46 -7.90
C ASP A 74 3.70 8.78 -7.68
N GLU A 75 3.28 9.54 -6.67
CA GLU A 75 4.00 10.69 -6.11
C GLU A 75 5.33 10.23 -5.48
N GLU A 76 6.35 10.03 -6.31
CA GLU A 76 7.74 10.20 -5.90
C GLU A 76 8.23 11.58 -6.36
N ASP A 77 8.27 12.52 -5.40
CA ASP A 77 8.86 13.85 -5.52
C ASP A 77 10.22 13.85 -6.26
N ASN A 78 10.31 14.60 -7.37
CA ASN A 78 11.43 15.52 -7.53
C ASN A 78 11.05 16.73 -8.38
N ALA A 79 11.49 17.91 -7.93
CA ALA A 79 10.98 19.19 -8.42
C ALA A 79 11.59 19.63 -9.75
N GLU A 80 10.78 20.28 -10.59
CA GLU A 80 11.21 21.58 -11.14
C GLU A 80 10.02 22.51 -11.48
N GLU A 81 10.31 23.80 -11.39
CA GLU A 81 9.35 24.91 -11.35
C GLU A 81 8.89 25.36 -12.75
N SER A 82 7.59 25.32 -13.06
CA SER A 82 7.05 26.24 -14.08
C SER A 82 5.57 26.61 -13.96
N SER A 83 5.39 27.84 -13.48
CA SER A 83 4.42 28.86 -13.91
C SER A 83 3.15 28.48 -14.76
N LYS A 84 2.01 28.99 -14.25
CA LYS A 84 1.01 29.82 -14.98
C LYS A 84 -0.18 29.11 -15.69
N GLY A 85 -1.38 29.24 -15.11
CA GLY A 85 -2.65 28.97 -15.81
C GLY A 85 -3.93 29.33 -15.01
N LYS A 86 -4.49 30.54 -15.21
CA LYS A 86 -5.78 30.96 -14.62
C LYS A 86 -6.98 30.57 -15.50
N ALA A 87 -8.01 29.95 -14.91
CA ALA A 87 -9.46 30.22 -15.11
C ALA A 87 -10.27 29.24 -14.23
N ALA A 88 -11.25 29.57 -13.37
CA ALA A 88 -12.15 30.72 -13.18
C ALA A 88 -13.48 30.70 -13.98
N SER A 89 -14.36 29.74 -13.69
CA SER A 89 -15.84 29.83 -13.74
C SER A 89 -16.43 28.53 -13.13
N SER A 90 -17.62 28.47 -12.51
CA SER A 90 -18.68 29.45 -12.26
C SER A 90 -19.29 29.28 -10.85
N LYS A 91 -20.07 30.27 -10.38
CA LYS A 91 -20.56 30.43 -8.99
C LYS A 91 -22.09 30.70 -9.01
N LYS A 92 -22.79 30.46 -7.90
CA LYS A 92 -24.24 30.77 -7.62
C LYS A 92 -25.24 29.79 -8.25
N ASN A 93 -26.47 29.55 -7.77
CA ASN A 93 -27.30 29.86 -6.57
C ASN A 93 -28.53 28.88 -6.63
N ALA A 94 -29.44 28.67 -5.66
CA ALA A 94 -29.62 28.97 -4.22
C ALA A 94 -30.82 28.12 -3.68
N ASP A 95 -31.29 28.39 -2.44
CA ASP A 95 -32.55 27.95 -1.80
C ASP A 95 -32.68 26.44 -1.49
N SER A 96 -32.85 25.94 -0.24
CA SER A 96 -33.66 26.31 0.96
C SER A 96 -35.07 25.71 0.95
N ASP A 97 -35.48 25.19 2.12
CA ASP A 97 -36.82 24.66 2.46
C ASP A 97 -37.31 23.41 1.68
N SER A 98 -38.10 22.48 2.25
CA SER A 98 -38.54 22.31 3.64
C SER A 98 -38.90 20.82 3.93
N GLU A 99 -39.36 20.60 5.16
CA GLU A 99 -40.13 19.48 5.79
C GLU A 99 -40.85 18.49 4.83
N GLU A 100 -41.10 17.20 5.14
CA GLU A 100 -41.71 16.61 6.35
C GLU A 100 -41.34 15.12 6.59
N GLY A 101 -41.64 14.61 7.81
CA GLY A 101 -42.35 13.33 8.09
C GLY A 101 -41.70 11.97 7.72
N GLU A 102 -41.78 10.89 8.52
CA GLU A 102 -42.44 10.63 9.81
C GLU A 102 -41.60 9.67 10.68
N LEU A 103 -41.88 9.64 11.99
CA LEU A 103 -41.46 8.58 12.91
C LEU A 103 -42.30 7.32 12.69
N LEU A 104 -41.66 6.15 12.60
CA LEU A 104 -42.31 4.85 12.83
C LEU A 104 -41.48 3.99 13.79
N PHE A 105 -41.89 4.07 15.06
CA PHE A 105 -41.74 3.13 16.19
C PHE A 105 -40.50 2.22 16.27
#